data_AF-A0A969LZI5-F1
#
_entry.id   AF-A0A969LZI5-F1
#
_cell.length_a   1.000
_cell.length_b   1.000
_cell.length_c   1.000
_cell.angle_alpha   90.00
_cell.angle_beta   90.00
_cell.angle_gamma   90.00
#
_symmetry.space_group_name_H-M   'P 1'
#
loop_
_entity.id
_entity.type
_entity.pdbx_description
1 polymer ?
#
loop_
_entity_poly.entity_id
_entity_poly.type
_entity_poly.pdbx_seq_one_letter_code
_entity_poly.pdbx_strand_id
1 'polypeptide(L)'
;MEKRTQIWPDSEILPEFSLDGYQFPYLIDENSTLDWREVYQDVLEQMISTEFDVALFGCGALGFPLAAEAKKLGKVGIHLGGMLQVLFGVIGKRYEEHDYFKQQMNQAWIRPPTTNRPSNFQAVEGGCYW
;
A
#
# COMPACT_ATOMS: atom_id res chain seq x y z
N MET A 1 3.42 -14.18 4.54
CA MET A 1 3.99 -13.71 3.25
C MET A 1 5.18 -14.59 2.87
N GLU A 2 5.15 -15.28 1.72
CA GLU A 2 6.12 -16.34 1.38
C GLU A 2 7.54 -15.85 1.02
N LYS A 3 7.67 -14.65 0.43
CA LYS A 3 8.94 -14.14 -0.12
C LYS A 3 9.64 -13.08 0.75
N ARG A 4 9.20 -12.86 1.99
CA ARG A 4 9.71 -11.82 2.91
C ARG A 4 11.24 -11.73 2.95
N THR A 5 11.92 -12.84 3.24
CA THR A 5 13.38 -12.90 3.41
C THR A 5 14.13 -12.81 2.09
N GLN A 6 13.44 -13.00 0.96
CA GLN A 6 14.03 -12.84 -0.38
C GLN A 6 13.96 -11.38 -0.84
N ILE A 7 12.90 -10.64 -0.46
CA ILE A 7 12.76 -9.21 -0.80
C ILE A 7 13.83 -8.39 -0.09
N TRP A 8 14.03 -8.64 1.21
CA TRP A 8 15.04 -7.99 2.04
C TRP A 8 15.97 -9.03 2.69
N PRO A 9 16.98 -9.53 1.96
CA PRO A 9 17.95 -10.48 2.51
C PRO A 9 18.70 -9.89 3.70
N ASP A 10 18.94 -10.70 4.73
CA ASP A 10 19.75 -10.35 5.91
C ASP A 10 19.31 -9.03 6.60
N SER A 11 17.99 -8.77 6.61
CA SER A 11 17.39 -7.52 7.09
C SER A 11 16.20 -7.74 8.03
N GLU A 12 15.95 -6.75 8.89
CA GLU A 12 14.81 -6.71 9.82
C GLU A 12 13.61 -5.91 9.28
N ILE A 13 13.68 -5.38 8.05
CA ILE A 13 12.66 -4.48 7.44
C ILE A 13 11.25 -5.09 7.37
N LEU A 14 11.14 -6.40 7.35
CA LEU A 14 9.89 -7.13 7.45
C LEU A 14 10.11 -8.27 8.43
N PRO A 15 9.78 -8.18 9.74
CA PRO A 15 9.92 -9.30 10.68
C PRO A 15 8.90 -10.41 10.37
N GLU A 16 8.85 -11.47 11.17
CA GLU A 16 7.78 -12.47 11.03
C GLU A 16 6.41 -11.87 11.42
N PHE A 17 5.39 -12.03 10.57
CA PHE A 17 4.01 -11.56 10.78
C PHE A 17 2.99 -12.32 9.93
N SER A 18 1.72 -12.28 10.34
CA SER A 18 0.56 -12.51 9.48
C SER A 18 0.15 -11.22 8.78
N LEU A 19 -0.30 -11.31 7.54
CA LEU A 19 -0.69 -10.16 6.74
C LEU A 19 -2.08 -10.39 6.18
N ASP A 20 -3.00 -9.51 6.53
CA ASP A 20 -4.29 -9.38 5.88
C ASP A 20 -4.28 -8.14 4.99
N GLY A 21 -4.70 -8.32 3.74
CA GLY A 21 -4.77 -7.26 2.74
C GLY A 21 -6.20 -6.81 2.53
N TYR A 22 -6.39 -5.50 2.39
CA TYR A 22 -7.66 -4.91 1.97
C TYR A 22 -7.55 -4.39 0.53
N GLN A 23 -8.44 -4.84 -0.35
CA GLN A 23 -8.48 -4.36 -1.73
C GLN A 23 -9.14 -2.97 -1.75
N PHE A 24 -8.31 -1.93 -1.80
CA PHE A 24 -8.79 -0.56 -1.76
C PHE A 24 -9.56 -0.16 -3.03
N PRO A 25 -10.76 0.43 -2.92
CA PRO A 25 -11.51 0.91 -4.07
C PRO A 25 -10.86 2.19 -4.62
N TYR A 26 -10.42 2.17 -5.87
CA TYR A 26 -9.76 3.33 -6.47
C TYR A 26 -10.76 4.47 -6.75
N LEU A 27 -10.58 5.58 -6.03
CA LEU A 27 -11.31 6.83 -6.28
C LEU A 27 -10.89 7.53 -7.59
N ILE A 28 -9.76 7.11 -8.17
CA ILE A 28 -9.15 7.74 -9.36
C ILE A 28 -9.63 7.13 -10.68
N ASP A 29 -10.39 6.03 -10.65
CA ASP A 29 -10.91 5.43 -11.88
C ASP A 29 -11.83 6.40 -12.62
N GLU A 30 -11.72 6.47 -13.95
CA GLU A 30 -12.41 7.48 -14.77
C GLU A 30 -13.94 7.42 -14.62
N ASN A 31 -14.46 6.22 -14.38
CA ASN A 31 -15.90 5.97 -14.19
C ASN A 31 -16.27 5.76 -12.71
N SER A 32 -15.38 6.10 -11.77
CA SER A 32 -15.67 5.93 -10.34
C SER A 32 -16.77 6.89 -9.91
N THR A 33 -17.88 6.33 -9.41
CA THR A 33 -18.99 7.10 -8.83
C THR A 33 -18.91 7.17 -7.30
N LEU A 34 -17.76 6.79 -6.72
CA LEU A 34 -17.58 6.65 -5.29
C LEU A 34 -17.34 8.02 -4.63
N ASP A 35 -18.05 8.32 -3.55
CA ASP A 35 -17.72 9.44 -2.67
C ASP A 35 -16.56 9.02 -1.75
N TRP A 36 -15.52 9.87 -1.65
CA TRP A 36 -14.37 9.61 -0.78
C TRP A 36 -14.77 9.43 0.69
N ARG A 37 -15.86 10.05 1.14
CA ARG A 37 -16.39 9.89 2.50
C ARG A 37 -16.97 8.51 2.72
N GLU A 38 -17.68 7.97 1.74
CA GLU A 38 -18.24 6.62 1.79
C GLU A 38 -17.11 5.59 1.80
N VAL A 39 -16.11 5.77 0.92
CA VAL A 39 -14.92 4.91 0.91
C VAL A 39 -14.14 5.00 2.22
N TYR A 40 -13.96 6.20 2.77
CA TYR A 40 -13.32 6.37 4.07
C TYR A 40 -14.06 5.61 5.17
N GLN A 41 -15.39 5.75 5.21
CA GLN A 41 -16.22 5.10 6.21
C GLN A 41 -16.19 3.57 6.08
N ASP A 42 -16.29 3.03 4.87
CA ASP A 42 -16.19 1.58 4.63
C ASP A 42 -14.84 1.03 5.08
N VAL A 43 -13.73 1.67 4.69
CA VAL A 43 -12.38 1.23 5.08
C VAL A 43 -12.19 1.33 6.60
N LEU A 44 -12.72 2.37 7.22
CA LEU A 44 -12.68 2.54 8.68
C LEU A 44 -13.46 1.43 9.39
N GLU A 45 -14.67 1.10 8.93
CA GLU A 45 -15.49 0.02 9.50
C GLU A 45 -14.80 -1.34 9.36
N GLN A 46 -14.27 -1.63 8.17
CA GLN A 46 -13.50 -2.85 7.92
C GLN A 46 -12.29 -2.95 8.84
N MET A 47 -11.53 -1.86 8.99
CA MET A 47 -10.39 -1.80 9.91
C MET A 47 -10.84 -2.05 11.35
N ILE A 48 -11.88 -1.36 11.85
CA ILE A 48 -12.37 -1.52 13.23
C ILE A 48 -12.85 -2.95 13.51
N SER A 49 -13.43 -3.61 12.50
CA SER A 49 -13.90 -5.00 12.63
C SER A 49 -12.80 -6.06 12.50
N THR A 50 -11.58 -5.67 12.14
CA THR A 50 -10.45 -6.58 11.96
C THR A 50 -9.58 -6.57 13.21
N GLU A 51 -9.16 -7.76 13.68
CA GLU A 51 -8.15 -7.85 14.73
C GLU A 51 -6.75 -7.66 14.14
N PHE A 52 -6.04 -6.62 14.57
CA PHE A 52 -4.67 -6.32 14.13
C PHE A 52 -3.86 -5.67 15.24
N ASP A 53 -2.52 -5.75 15.13
CA ASP A 53 -1.59 -5.02 15.98
C ASP A 53 -1.09 -3.72 15.32
N VAL A 54 -0.83 -3.79 14.01
CA VAL A 54 -0.30 -2.70 13.18
C VAL A 54 -1.10 -2.60 11.89
N ALA A 55 -1.56 -1.40 11.53
CA ALA A 55 -2.18 -1.10 10.24
C ALA A 55 -1.27 -0.18 9.40
N LEU A 56 -1.01 -0.60 8.15
CA LEU A 56 -0.16 0.13 7.20
C LEU A 56 -1.02 0.75 6.09
N PHE A 57 -0.83 2.05 5.82
CA PHE A 57 -1.70 2.79 4.91
C PHE A 57 -0.95 3.39 3.71
N GLY A 58 -1.36 2.97 2.52
CA GLY A 58 -0.90 3.46 1.21
C GLY A 58 -2.03 4.02 0.33
N CYS A 59 -3.14 4.47 0.91
CA CYS A 59 -4.37 4.88 0.22
C CYS A 59 -4.52 6.40 0.03
N GLY A 60 -3.42 7.08 -0.34
CA GLY A 60 -3.43 8.52 -0.61
C GLY A 60 -3.90 9.35 0.59
N ALA A 61 -4.79 10.32 0.34
CA ALA A 61 -5.28 11.27 1.33
C ALA A 61 -6.04 10.62 2.50
N LEU A 62 -6.58 9.40 2.32
CA LEU A 62 -7.29 8.69 3.39
C LEU A 62 -6.35 8.02 4.38
N GLY A 63 -5.08 7.79 4.02
CA GLY A 63 -4.17 7.01 4.85
C GLY A 63 -3.79 7.68 6.17
N PHE A 64 -3.59 8.99 6.16
CA PHE A 64 -3.27 9.74 7.38
C PHE A 64 -4.42 9.76 8.41
N PRO A 65 -5.68 10.09 8.05
CA PRO A 65 -6.78 10.02 9.01
C PRO A 65 -7.06 8.59 9.49
N LEU A 66 -6.98 7.57 8.62
CA LEU A 66 -7.14 6.17 9.04
C LEU A 66 -6.05 5.74 10.04
N ALA A 67 -4.79 6.16 9.85
CA ALA A 67 -3.73 5.92 10.82
C ALA A 67 -4.00 6.58 12.17
N ALA A 68 -4.63 7.77 12.17
CA ALA A 68 -5.05 8.44 13.40
C ALA A 68 -6.19 7.67 14.11
N GLU A 69 -7.13 7.08 13.36
CA GLU A 69 -8.16 6.21 13.94
C GLU A 69 -7.58 4.94 14.56
N ALA A 70 -6.64 4.26 13.88
CA ALA A 70 -5.93 3.10 14.46
C ALA A 70 -5.25 3.47 15.79
N LYS A 71 -4.64 4.66 15.89
CA LYS A 71 -4.06 5.16 17.14
C LYS A 71 -5.11 5.37 18.24
N LYS A 72 -6.30 5.89 17.93
CA LYS A 72 -7.39 6.06 18.91
C LYS A 72 -7.91 4.74 19.45
N LEU A 73 -7.83 3.66 18.65
CA LEU A 73 -8.15 2.29 19.08
C LEU A 73 -7.05 1.67 19.97
N GLY A 74 -5.96 2.40 20.25
CA GLY A 74 -4.82 1.88 21.01
C GLY A 74 -3.90 0.96 20.19
N LYS A 75 -4.05 0.95 18.85
CA LYS A 75 -3.23 0.17 17.92
C LYS A 75 -2.17 1.07 17.24
N VAL A 76 -1.28 0.47 16.45
CA VAL A 76 -0.29 1.22 15.66
C VAL A 76 -0.83 1.48 14.26
N GLY A 77 -0.91 2.75 13.86
CA GLY A 77 -1.22 3.16 12.48
C GLY A 77 -0.04 3.85 11.81
N ILE A 78 0.42 3.35 10.66
CA ILE A 78 1.56 3.90 9.93
C ILE A 78 1.13 4.28 8.51
N HIS A 79 1.15 5.57 8.20
CA HIS A 79 0.96 6.05 6.85
C HIS A 79 2.30 6.08 6.10
N LEU A 80 2.45 5.19 5.11
CA LEU A 80 3.66 5.07 4.27
C LEU A 80 3.46 5.63 2.86
N GLY A 81 2.22 5.99 2.50
CA GLY A 81 1.87 6.47 1.17
C GLY A 81 2.33 5.49 0.09
N GLY A 82 2.84 6.02 -1.01
CA GLY A 82 3.30 5.21 -2.14
C GLY A 82 4.54 4.35 -1.87
N MET A 83 5.23 4.52 -0.75
CA MET A 83 6.38 3.67 -0.39
C MET A 83 5.94 2.31 0.16
N LEU A 84 4.66 2.16 0.55
CA LEU A 84 4.14 0.91 1.08
C LEU A 84 4.36 -0.26 0.12
N GLN A 85 4.20 -0.05 -1.19
CA GLN A 85 4.42 -1.12 -2.17
C GLN A 85 5.88 -1.58 -2.23
N VAL A 86 6.84 -0.65 -2.08
CA VAL A 86 8.27 -0.94 -2.09
C VAL A 86 8.65 -1.82 -0.90
N LEU A 87 8.04 -1.57 0.27
CA LEU A 87 8.25 -2.39 1.47
C LEU A 87 7.95 -3.88 1.20
N PHE A 88 6.96 -4.18 0.36
CA PHE A 88 6.57 -5.54 0.00
C PHE A 88 7.17 -6.02 -1.34
N GLY A 89 8.25 -5.39 -1.82
CA GLY A 89 8.94 -5.82 -3.04
C GLY A 89 8.16 -5.56 -4.32
N VAL A 90 7.22 -4.61 -4.30
CA VAL A 90 6.45 -4.20 -5.47
C VAL A 90 7.02 -2.88 -5.98
N ILE A 91 7.56 -2.89 -7.21
CA ILE A 91 8.20 -1.72 -7.82
C ILE A 91 7.26 -1.04 -8.82
N GLY A 92 7.11 0.28 -8.68
CA GLY A 92 6.42 1.13 -9.64
C GLY A 92 7.40 2.03 -10.38
N LYS A 93 6.98 2.61 -11.50
CA LYS A 93 7.82 3.46 -12.37
C LYS A 93 8.64 4.52 -11.62
N ARG A 94 8.10 5.15 -10.58
CA ARG A 94 8.79 6.16 -9.77
C ARG A 94 10.12 5.67 -9.20
N TYR A 95 10.15 4.42 -8.77
CA TYR A 95 11.25 3.88 -7.99
C TYR A 95 12.29 3.15 -8.85
N GLU A 96 11.90 2.67 -10.04
CA GLU A 96 12.80 1.95 -10.94
C GLU A 96 13.96 2.81 -11.46
N GLU A 97 13.72 4.10 -11.63
CA GLU A 97 14.73 5.06 -12.12
C GLU A 97 15.61 5.63 -11.00
N HIS A 98 15.29 5.33 -9.73
CA HIS A 98 16.00 5.87 -8.59
C HIS A 98 17.10 4.89 -8.12
N ASP A 99 18.37 5.30 -8.23
CA ASP A 99 19.54 4.44 -8.02
C ASP A 99 19.50 3.63 -6.72
N TYR A 100 19.08 4.26 -5.61
CA TYR A 100 18.94 3.57 -4.33
C TYR A 100 18.02 2.35 -4.42
N PHE A 101 16.81 2.49 -4.97
CA PHE A 101 15.83 1.40 -5.04
C PHE A 101 16.24 0.36 -6.07
N LYS A 102 16.81 0.79 -7.20
CA LYS A 102 17.34 -0.10 -8.22
C LYS A 102 18.41 -1.05 -7.67
N GLN A 103 19.24 -0.60 -6.73
CA GLN A 103 20.23 -1.44 -6.06
C GLN A 103 19.62 -2.45 -5.08
N GLN A 104 18.42 -2.18 -4.53
CA GLN A 104 17.73 -3.11 -3.63
C GLN A 104 16.96 -4.21 -4.38
N MET A 105 16.58 -3.96 -5.63
CA MET A 105 15.78 -4.89 -6.42
C MET A 105 16.51 -6.20 -6.70
N ASN A 106 15.78 -7.30 -6.58
CA ASN A 106 16.25 -8.64 -6.89
C ASN A 106 15.11 -9.49 -7.51
N GLN A 107 15.34 -10.79 -7.74
CA GLN A 107 14.38 -11.68 -8.40
C GLN A 107 13.06 -11.90 -7.64
N ALA A 108 13.00 -11.56 -6.35
CA ALA A 108 11.78 -11.63 -5.56
C ALA A 108 10.84 -10.44 -5.78
N TRP A 109 11.35 -9.35 -6.36
CA TRP A 109 10.57 -8.14 -6.62
C TRP A 109 9.69 -8.31 -7.86
N ILE A 110 8.51 -7.69 -7.84
CA ILE A 110 7.55 -7.73 -8.94
C ILE A 110 7.09 -6.33 -9.32
N ARG A 111 6.55 -6.19 -10.53
CA ARG A 111 5.69 -5.06 -10.87
C ARG A 111 4.24 -5.36 -10.48
N PRO A 112 3.43 -4.33 -10.16
CA PRO A 112 2.00 -4.51 -9.97
C PRO A 112 1.38 -5.24 -11.17
N PRO A 113 0.52 -6.26 -10.95
CA PRO A 113 -0.23 -6.88 -12.02
C PRO A 113 -1.07 -5.85 -12.76
N THR A 114 -1.19 -5.99 -14.08
CA THR A 114 -2.05 -5.10 -14.90
C THR A 114 -3.51 -5.16 -14.48
N THR A 115 -3.95 -6.27 -13.87
CA THR A 115 -5.30 -6.44 -13.30
C THR A 115 -5.58 -5.54 -12.10
N ASN A 116 -4.54 -5.06 -11.40
CA ASN A 116 -4.64 -4.19 -10.22
C ASN A 116 -4.40 -2.72 -10.57
N ARG A 117 -4.27 -2.42 -11.86
CA ARG A 117 -4.03 -1.08 -12.38
C ARG A 117 -5.38 -0.42 -12.71
N PRO A 118 -5.72 0.71 -12.04
CA PRO A 118 -6.90 1.48 -12.41
C PRO A 118 -6.82 1.95 -13.86
N SER A 119 -7.97 2.11 -14.49
CA SER A 119 -8.14 2.57 -15.88
C SER A 119 -7.40 3.88 -16.13
N ASN A 120 -7.52 4.83 -15.21
CA ASN A 120 -6.96 6.18 -15.31
C ASN A 120 -5.66 6.35 -14.50
N PHE A 121 -4.89 5.28 -14.29
CA PHE A 121 -3.66 5.32 -13.49
C PHE A 121 -2.65 6.37 -13.97
N GLN A 122 -2.63 6.71 -15.27
CA GLN A 122 -1.73 7.70 -15.85
C GLN A 122 -2.00 9.12 -15.33
N ALA A 123 -3.21 9.43 -14.86
CA ALA A 123 -3.52 10.71 -14.22
C ALA A 123 -2.71 10.92 -12.93
N VAL A 124 -2.26 9.84 -12.29
CA VAL A 124 -1.40 9.89 -11.10
C VAL A 124 0.06 9.92 -11.54
N GLU A 125 0.54 11.12 -11.85
CA GLU A 125 1.94 11.42 -12.18
C GLU A 125 2.50 10.50 -13.29
N GLY A 126 1.71 10.27 -14.34
CA GLY A 126 2.12 9.42 -15.47
C GLY A 126 2.17 7.93 -15.14
N GLY A 127 1.44 7.49 -14.11
CA GLY A 127 1.38 6.10 -13.67
C GLY A 127 2.53 5.70 -12.75
N CYS A 128 3.00 6.62 -11.92
CA CYS A 128 4.25 6.48 -11.16
C CYS A 128 4.30 5.28 -10.18
N TYR A 129 3.15 4.76 -9.72
CA TYR A 129 3.09 3.61 -8.83
C TYR A 129 2.96 2.27 -9.56
N TRP A 130 2.70 2.28 -10.87
CA TRP A 130 2.50 1.09 -11.69
C TRP A 130 3.66 0.84 -12.63
#